data_AF-A0A6L7W0Y8-F1
#
_entry.id   AF-A0A6L7W0Y8-F1
#
_cell.length_a   1.000
_cell.length_b   1.000
_cell.length_c   1.000
_cell.angle_alpha   90.00
_cell.angle_beta   90.00
_cell.angle_gamma   90.00
#
_symmetry.space_group_name_H-M   'P 1'
#
loop_
_entity.id
_entity.type
_entity.pdbx_description
1 polymer ?
#
loop_
_entity_poly.entity_id
_entity_poly.type
_entity_poly.pdbx_seq_one_letter_code
_entity_poly.pdbx_strand_id
1 'polypeptide(L)'
;MNGELTKQDVDAIAEFRRDPRYLEYYYRPAYTREECVRFVDKCIAWSKENPRCKFQFAITDRSNGVLLGDCGIRTESIEGWGGDIGYELSAAFAGPVPLITLIRIDFRRLSNPN
;
A
#
# COMPACT_ATOMS: atom_id res chain seq x y z
N MET A 1 -6.76 13.88 -9.05
CA MET A 1 -5.87 13.32 -8.02
C MET A 1 -4.82 12.46 -8.71
N ASN A 2 -3.55 12.53 -8.29
CA ASN A 2 -2.46 11.73 -8.86
C ASN A 2 -2.33 10.33 -8.22
N GLY A 3 -3.19 10.00 -7.25
CA GLY A 3 -3.26 8.69 -6.59
C GLY A 3 -2.12 8.39 -5.61
N GLU A 4 -1.13 9.28 -5.46
CA GLU A 4 -0.02 9.11 -4.52
C GLU A 4 -0.44 9.49 -3.09
N LEU A 5 0.16 8.82 -2.10
CA LEU A 5 0.02 9.23 -0.71
C LEU A 5 0.69 10.58 -0.46
N THR A 6 0.02 11.40 0.34
CA THR A 6 0.46 12.73 0.75
C THR A 6 0.47 12.86 2.27
N LYS A 7 1.05 13.95 2.76
CA LYS A 7 1.05 14.25 4.20
C LYS A 7 -0.35 14.41 4.81
N GLN A 8 -1.36 14.71 3.99
CA GLN A 8 -2.74 14.85 4.44
C GLN A 8 -3.38 13.49 4.77
N ASP A 9 -2.84 12.40 4.22
CA ASP A 9 -3.37 11.05 4.42
C ASP A 9 -2.93 10.40 5.75
N VAL A 10 -1.99 11.02 6.47
CA VAL A 10 -1.41 10.46 7.71
C VAL A 10 -2.48 10.15 8.75
N ASP A 11 -3.40 11.10 8.98
CA ASP A 11 -4.40 10.94 10.04
C ASP A 11 -5.44 9.87 9.68
N ALA A 12 -5.86 9.82 8.41
CA ALA A 12 -6.75 8.77 7.91
C ALA A 12 -6.09 7.38 7.97
N ILE A 13 -4.79 7.27 7.64
CA ILE A 13 -4.02 6.03 7.78
C ILE A 13 -3.93 5.61 9.25
N ALA A 14 -3.61 6.53 10.15
CA ALA A 14 -3.54 6.25 11.57
C ALA A 14 -4.91 5.85 12.14
N GLU A 15 -6.01 6.39 11.63
CA GLU A 15 -7.35 6.00 12.02
C GLU A 15 -7.66 4.55 11.62
N PHE A 16 -7.58 4.20 10.34
CA PHE A 16 -7.97 2.84 9.93
C PHE A 16 -7.03 1.76 10.46
N ARG A 17 -5.72 2.06 10.61
CA ARG A 17 -4.74 1.09 11.15
C ARG A 17 -4.86 0.87 12.65
N ARG A 18 -5.65 1.67 13.36
CA ARG A 18 -6.00 1.46 14.78
C ARG A 18 -7.30 0.69 14.97
N ASP A 19 -8.07 0.46 13.90
CA ASP A 19 -9.31 -0.30 13.97
C ASP A 19 -9.01 -1.75 14.41
N PRO A 20 -9.64 -2.26 15.47
CA PRO A 20 -9.44 -3.64 15.93
C PRO A 20 -9.62 -4.68 14.82
N ARG A 21 -10.55 -4.46 13.87
CA ARG A 21 -10.82 -5.36 12.74
C ARG A 21 -9.66 -5.39 11.73
N TYR A 22 -8.96 -4.28 11.57
CA TYR A 22 -7.73 -4.24 10.78
C TYR A 22 -6.61 -5.01 11.49
N LEU A 23 -6.54 -4.92 12.83
CA LEU A 23 -5.51 -5.57 13.64
C LEU A 23 -5.65 -7.10 13.74
N GLU A 24 -6.84 -7.66 13.49
CA GLU A 24 -7.04 -9.13 13.45
C GLU A 24 -6.12 -9.84 12.45
N TYR A 25 -5.64 -9.14 11.44
CA TYR A 25 -4.77 -9.67 10.39
C TYR A 25 -3.27 -9.40 10.63
N TYR A 26 -2.91 -8.74 11.74
CA TYR A 26 -1.52 -8.42 12.08
C TYR A 26 -1.12 -8.98 13.44
N TYR A 27 0.04 -9.64 13.50
CA TYR A 27 0.62 -10.15 14.76
C TYR A 27 1.31 -9.06 15.60
N ARG A 28 0.91 -7.79 15.46
CA ARG A 28 1.59 -6.66 16.11
C ARG A 28 0.60 -5.67 16.71
N PRO A 29 1.03 -4.86 17.71
CA PRO A 29 0.24 -3.73 18.18
C PRO A 29 -0.08 -2.75 17.05
N ALA A 30 -1.14 -1.98 17.27
CA ALA A 30 -1.54 -0.89 16.39
C ALA A 30 -0.39 0.07 16.13
N TYR A 31 -0.35 0.60 14.92
CA TYR A 31 0.64 1.60 14.55
C TYR A 31 0.47 2.87 15.38
N THR A 32 1.59 3.42 15.87
CA THR A 32 1.56 4.78 16.43
C THR A 32 1.40 5.80 15.30
N ARG A 33 0.93 7.00 15.63
CA ARG A 33 0.81 8.08 14.63
C ARG A 33 2.17 8.40 14.00
N GLU A 34 3.25 8.35 14.77
CA GLU A 34 4.61 8.59 14.30
C GLU A 34 5.07 7.50 13.31
N GLU A 35 4.67 6.25 13.52
CA GLU A 35 4.90 5.18 12.54
C GLU A 35 4.15 5.45 11.24
N CYS A 36 2.90 5.93 11.30
CA CYS A 36 2.15 6.31 10.10
C CYS A 36 2.80 7.50 9.38
N VAL A 37 3.32 8.50 10.10
CA VAL A 37 4.09 9.61 9.50
C VAL A 37 5.31 9.07 8.76
N ARG A 38 6.11 8.19 9.39
CA ARG A 38 7.29 7.57 8.76
C ARG A 38 6.92 6.75 7.54
N PHE A 39 5.80 6.03 7.59
CA PHE A 39 5.29 5.28 6.45
C PHE A 39 4.97 6.19 5.26
N VAL A 40 4.19 7.26 5.48
CA VAL A 40 3.83 8.22 4.42
C VAL A 40 5.07 8.93 3.87
N ASP A 41 6.01 9.33 4.72
CA ASP A 41 7.28 9.91 4.29
C ASP A 41 8.06 9.00 3.35
N LYS A 42 8.13 7.72 3.70
CA LYS A 42 8.79 6.72 2.87
C LYS A 42 8.09 6.58 1.50
N CYS A 43 6.76 6.63 1.46
CA CYS A 43 5.99 6.58 0.20
C CYS A 43 6.26 7.81 -0.67
N ILE A 44 6.31 9.00 -0.08
CA ILE A 44 6.66 10.25 -0.77
C ILE A 44 8.10 10.22 -1.27
N ALA A 45 9.02 9.59 -0.54
CA ALA A 45 10.39 9.41 -1.00
C ALA A 45 10.44 8.48 -2.22
N TRP A 46 9.76 7.33 -2.16
CA TRP A 46 9.63 6.39 -3.28
C TRP A 46 9.02 7.02 -4.53
N SER A 47 8.05 7.93 -4.39
CA SER A 47 7.43 8.60 -5.54
C SER A 47 8.37 9.54 -6.30
N LYS A 48 9.51 9.90 -5.71
CA LYS A 48 10.53 10.77 -6.30
C LYS A 48 11.75 10.01 -6.84
N GLU A 49 11.81 8.68 -6.67
CA GLU A 49 12.92 7.87 -7.16
C GLU A 49 13.00 7.87 -8.69
N ASN A 50 14.22 7.82 -9.22
CA ASN A 50 14.47 7.63 -10.66
C ASN A 50 15.76 6.80 -10.86
N PRO A 51 15.68 5.57 -11.38
CA PRO A 51 14.45 4.87 -11.76
C PRO A 51 13.60 4.45 -10.54
N ARG A 52 12.27 4.56 -10.66
CA ARG A 52 11.34 4.17 -9.59
C ARG A 52 11.03 2.67 -9.65
N CYS A 53 11.22 1.97 -8.53
CA CYS A 53 10.90 0.53 -8.39
C CYS A 53 9.79 0.27 -7.35
N LYS A 54 9.38 1.29 -6.60
CA LYS A 54 8.40 1.17 -5.51
C LYS A 54 7.27 2.16 -5.72
N PHE A 55 6.07 1.63 -5.86
CA PHE A 55 4.84 2.38 -6.06
C PHE A 55 3.94 2.14 -4.86
N GLN A 56 3.35 3.21 -4.33
CA GLN A 56 2.41 3.13 -3.23
C GLN A 56 1.33 4.20 -3.44
N PHE A 57 0.10 3.75 -3.64
CA PHE A 57 -1.03 4.58 -4.02
C PHE A 57 -2.10 4.57 -2.93
N ALA A 58 -2.79 5.70 -2.81
CA ALA A 58 -3.99 5.85 -2.02
C ALA A 58 -5.17 5.16 -2.73
N ILE A 59 -5.98 4.41 -1.97
CA ILE A 59 -7.28 3.92 -2.42
C ILE A 59 -8.32 4.88 -1.85
N THR A 60 -9.02 5.62 -2.71
CA THR A 60 -10.01 6.62 -2.28
C THR A 60 -11.38 6.34 -2.87
N ASP A 61 -12.44 6.62 -2.10
CA ASP A 61 -13.80 6.68 -2.63
C ASP A 61 -13.91 7.86 -3.60
N ARG A 62 -14.32 7.58 -4.84
CA ARG A 62 -14.43 8.59 -5.89
C ARG A 62 -15.51 9.63 -5.61
N SER A 63 -16.54 9.31 -4.84
CA SER A 63 -17.70 10.17 -4.60
C SER A 63 -17.41 11.29 -3.59
N ASN A 64 -16.57 11.02 -2.58
CA ASN A 64 -16.32 11.92 -1.45
C ASN A 64 -14.82 12.14 -1.16
N GLY A 65 -13.92 11.41 -1.83
CA GLY A 65 -12.47 11.53 -1.65
C GLY A 65 -11.94 10.87 -0.38
N VAL A 66 -12.76 10.12 0.36
CA VAL A 66 -12.35 9.46 1.62
C VAL A 66 -11.31 8.38 1.32
N LEU A 67 -10.24 8.37 2.11
CA LEU A 67 -9.22 7.33 2.06
C LEU A 67 -9.78 6.01 2.62
N LEU A 68 -9.79 4.98 1.77
CA LEU A 68 -10.25 3.63 2.08
C LEU A 68 -9.08 2.66 2.30
N GLY A 69 -7.84 3.08 2.04
CA GLY A 69 -6.68 2.21 2.17
C GLY A 69 -5.50 2.64 1.31
N ASP A 70 -4.53 1.76 1.16
CA ASP A 70 -3.38 1.93 0.28
C ASP A 70 -3.04 0.62 -0.46
N CYS A 71 -2.47 0.74 -1.66
CA CYS A 71 -1.93 -0.41 -2.40
C CYS A 71 -0.58 -0.10 -3.02
N GLY A 72 0.29 -1.10 -3.11
CA GLY A 72 1.65 -0.92 -3.59
C GLY A 72 2.13 -2.07 -4.44
N ILE A 73 3.03 -1.72 -5.36
CA ILE A 73 3.79 -2.65 -6.19
C ILE A 73 5.26 -2.31 -5.96
N ARG A 74 6.04 -3.27 -5.50
CA ARG A 74 7.43 -3.03 -5.10
C ARG A 74 8.34 -4.11 -5.66
N THR A 75 9.37 -3.71 -6.40
CA THR A 75 10.48 -4.57 -6.78
C THR A 75 11.76 -4.11 -6.09
N GLU A 76 12.71 -5.03 -5.93
CA GLU A 76 14.03 -4.72 -5.35
C GLU A 76 14.93 -3.94 -6.32
N SER A 77 14.81 -4.23 -7.62
CA SER A 77 15.51 -3.53 -8.69
C SER A 77 14.70 -3.50 -9.99
N ILE A 78 15.15 -2.69 -10.95
CA ILE A 78 14.49 -2.56 -12.25
C ILE A 78 14.72 -3.78 -13.16
N GLU A 79 15.85 -4.48 -12.97
CA GLU A 79 16.14 -5.75 -13.65
C GLU A 79 15.63 -6.98 -12.88
N GLY A 80 15.03 -6.75 -11.70
CA GLY A 80 14.56 -7.79 -10.80
C GLY A 80 13.30 -8.47 -11.33
N TRP A 81 13.27 -9.81 -11.25
CA TRP A 81 12.18 -10.64 -11.78
C TRP A 81 11.11 -10.96 -10.73
N GLY A 82 11.16 -10.36 -9.54
CA GLY A 82 10.20 -10.61 -8.47
C GLY A 82 9.82 -9.32 -7.77
N GLY A 83 8.57 -9.26 -7.31
CA GLY A 83 8.05 -8.13 -6.57
C GLY A 83 6.86 -8.51 -5.70
N ASP A 84 6.54 -7.61 -4.79
CA ASP A 84 5.39 -7.75 -3.92
C ASP A 84 4.30 -6.79 -4.38
N ILE A 85 3.07 -7.30 -4.52
CA ILE A 85 1.86 -6.49 -4.60
C ILE A 85 1.10 -6.62 -3.29
N GLY A 86 0.80 -5.50 -2.66
CA GLY A 86 0.07 -5.47 -1.40
C GLY A 86 -1.06 -4.46 -1.45
N TYR A 87 -2.13 -4.75 -0.72
CA TYR A 87 -3.15 -3.76 -0.40
C TYR A 87 -3.59 -3.91 1.06
N GLU A 88 -3.89 -2.75 1.63
CA GLU A 88 -4.42 -2.58 2.98
C GLU A 88 -5.67 -1.71 2.87
N LEU A 89 -6.78 -2.20 3.43
CA LEU A 89 -8.07 -1.56 3.37
C LEU A 89 -8.58 -1.27 4.78
N SER A 90 -9.23 -0.13 4.91
CA SER A 90 -10.00 0.23 6.09
C SER A 90 -11.14 -0.76 6.29
N ALA A 91 -11.42 -1.10 7.55
CA ALA A 91 -12.56 -1.94 7.90
C ALA A 91 -13.93 -1.28 7.62
N ALA A 92 -13.95 0.01 7.27
CA ALA A 92 -15.12 0.69 6.73
C ALA A 92 -15.43 0.31 5.28
N PHE A 93 -14.49 -0.32 4.56
CA PHE A 93 -14.69 -0.75 3.19
C PHE A 93 -15.59 -2.00 3.13
N ALA A 94 -16.77 -1.87 2.51
CA ALA A 94 -17.79 -2.91 2.43
C ALA A 94 -17.72 -3.77 1.14
N GLY A 95 -16.57 -3.81 0.46
CA GLY A 95 -16.40 -4.60 -0.77
C GLY A 95 -15.98 -6.05 -0.51
N PRO A 96 -16.00 -6.92 -1.54
CA PRO A 96 -15.77 -8.37 -1.39
C PRO A 96 -14.30 -8.76 -1.22
N VAL A 97 -13.39 -7.80 -1.01
CA VAL A 97 -11.95 -8.05 -0.88
C VAL A 97 -11.54 -8.06 0.60
N PRO A 98 -10.60 -8.93 0.99
CA PRO A 98 -10.10 -9.01 2.37
C PRO A 98 -9.45 -7.70 2.81
N LEU A 99 -9.48 -7.42 4.12
CA LEU A 99 -8.98 -6.16 4.68
C LEU A 99 -7.48 -5.94 4.44
N ILE A 100 -6.68 -7.00 4.45
CA ILE A 100 -5.26 -6.95 4.08
C ILE A 100 -4.95 -8.14 3.17
N THR A 101 -4.13 -7.91 2.15
CA THR A 101 -3.51 -8.99 1.39
C THR A 101 -2.16 -8.54 0.84
N LEU A 102 -1.17 -9.40 1.00
CA LEU A 102 0.13 -9.28 0.34
C LEU A 102 0.32 -10.52 -0.53
N ILE A 103 0.50 -10.31 -1.83
CA ILE A 103 0.82 -11.35 -2.79
C ILE A 103 2.23 -11.07 -3.29
N ARG A 104 3.12 -12.04 -3.10
CA ARG A 104 4.40 -12.03 -3.81
C ARG A 104 4.20 -12.60 -5.20
N ILE A 105 4.66 -11.88 -6.22
CA ILE A 105 4.62 -12.31 -7.61
C ILE A 105 6.05 -12.44 -8.11
N ASP A 106 6.45 -13.67 -8.43
CA ASP A 106 7.69 -13.96 -9.13
C ASP A 106 7.38 -14.08 -10.63
N PHE A 107 7.89 -13.15 -11.43
CA PHE A 107 7.83 -13.21 -12.88
C PHE A 107 8.91 -14.17 -13.38
N ARG A 108 8.53 -15.18 -14.16
CA ARG A 108 9.48 -15.99 -14.94
C ARG A 108 9.45 -15.53 -16.38
N ARG A 109 10.61 -15.33 -17.00
CA ARG A 109 10.71 -15.14 -18.44
C ARG A 109 10.11 -16.38 -19.12
N LEU A 110 9.07 -16.20 -19.92
CA LEU A 110 8.66 -17.24 -20.86
C LEU A 110 9.86 -17.44 -21.79
N SER A 111 10.51 -18.59 -21.71
CA SER A 111 11.49 -19.00 -22.71
C SER A 111 10.77 -18.95 -24.06
N ASN A 112 11.32 -18.20 -25.03
CA ASN A 112 10.84 -18.28 -26.40
C ASN A 112 10.76 -19.77 -26.77
N PRO A 113 9.60 -20.28 -27.25
CA PRO A 113 9.63 -21.52 -27.98
C PRO A 113 10.49 -21.25 -29.22
N ASN A 114 11.67 -21.88 -29.26
CA ASN A 114 12.46 -22.01 -30.49
C ASN A 114 11.61 -22.70 -31.56
#